data_AF-A0A1H4KWC6-F1
#
_entry.id   AF-A0A1H4KWC6-F1
#
_cell.length_a   1.000
_cell.length_b   1.000
_cell.length_c   1.000
_cell.angle_alpha   90.00
_cell.angle_beta   90.00
_cell.angle_gamma   90.00
#
_symmetry.space_group_name_H-M   'P 1'
#
loop_
_entity.id
_entity.type
_entity.pdbx_description
1 polymer ?
#
loop_
_entity_poly.entity_id
_entity_poly.type
_entity_poly.pdbx_seq_one_letter_code
_entity_poly.pdbx_strand_id
1 'polypeptide(L)' 'MTKEALAKLSTQELLKKHIAAKTMVWLLAIVLSGILLFLIYVSIQDGLTPLLAVPFALSAIIPLNVKHMNTFKKELDSRL' A
#
# COMPACT_ATOMS: atom_id res chain seq x y z
N MET A 1 -0.46 -8.23 12.51
CA MET A 1 -0.62 -7.70 13.88
C MET A 1 -1.94 -8.22 14.42
N THR A 2 -1.97 -8.72 15.65
CA THR A 2 -3.22 -9.23 16.26
C THR A 2 -4.06 -8.08 16.80
N LYS A 3 -5.38 -8.27 16.92
CA LYS A 3 -6.27 -7.28 17.55
C LYS A 3 -5.82 -6.94 18.97
N GLU A 4 -5.40 -7.95 19.74
CA GLU A 4 -4.92 -7.76 21.11
C GLU A 4 -3.66 -6.87 21.18
N ALA A 5 -2.74 -7.00 20.21
CA ALA A 5 -1.57 -6.13 20.14
C ALA A 5 -1.92 -4.68 19.75
N LEU A 6 -2.98 -4.48 18.95
CA LEU A 6 -3.49 -3.15 18.60
C LEU A 6 -4.20 -2.50 19.79
N ALA A 7 -4.97 -3.28 20.56
CA ALA A 7 -5.67 -2.82 21.76
C ALA A 7 -4.72 -2.26 22.83
N LYS A 8 -3.50 -2.81 22.94
CA LYS A 8 -2.46 -2.37 23.89
C LYS A 8 -1.81 -1.03 23.54
N LEU A 9 -1.98 -0.52 22.32
CA LEU A 9 -1.44 0.79 21.92
C LEU A 9 -2.33 1.92 22.44
N SER A 10 -1.71 3.05 22.77
CA SER A 10 -2.45 4.31 22.97
C SER A 10 -3.06 4.79 21.65
N THR A 11 -4.14 5.59 21.72
CA THR A 11 -4.80 6.16 20.52
C THR A 11 -3.81 6.98 19.68
N GLN A 12 -2.87 7.69 20.32
CA GLN A 12 -1.89 8.52 19.64
C GLN A 12 -0.85 7.68 18.88
N GLU A 13 -0.37 6.59 19.48
CA GLU A 13 0.53 5.64 18.80
C GLU A 13 -0.17 4.94 17.64
N LEU A 14 -1.42 4.54 17.85
CA LEU A 14 -2.24 3.89 16.84
C LEU A 14 -2.46 4.81 15.63
N LEU A 15 -2.75 6.10 15.87
CA LEU A 15 -2.84 7.14 14.84
C LEU A 15 -1.52 7.31 14.08
N LYS A 16 -0.39 7.40 14.80
CA LYS A 16 0.94 7.52 14.20
C LYS A 16 1.27 6.33 13.30
N LYS A 17 0.96 5.11 13.75
CA LYS A 17 1.16 3.88 12.96
C LYS A 17 0.22 3.82 11.75
N HIS A 18 -1.04 4.25 11.88
CA HIS A 18 -1.97 4.33 10.76
C HIS A 18 -1.47 5.31 9.68
N ILE A 19 -1.04 6.52 10.07
CA ILE A 19 -0.51 7.53 9.16
C ILE A 19 0.75 7.00 8.45
N ALA A 20 1.70 6.42 9.19
CA ALA A 20 2.91 5.85 8.60
C ALA A 20 2.59 4.74 7.58
N ALA A 21 1.68 3.82 7.91
CA ALA A 21 1.23 2.78 7.00
C ALA A 21 0.55 3.37 5.74
N LYS A 22 -0.32 4.37 5.91
CA LYS A 22 -0.98 5.08 4.82
C LYS A 22 0.01 5.75 3.89
N THR A 23 1.01 6.44 4.43
CA THR A 23 2.07 7.09 3.66
C THR A 23 2.86 6.08 2.85
N MET A 24 3.26 4.95 3.44
CA MET A 24 4.00 3.91 2.73
C MET A 24 3.17 3.26 1.61
N VAL A 25 1.89 2.96 1.86
CA VAL A 25 0.98 2.43 0.83
C VAL A 25 0.85 3.40 -0.35
N TRP A 26 0.66 4.70 -0.05
CA TRP A 26 0.55 5.72 -1.08
C TRP A 26 1.83 5.90 -1.89
N LEU A 27 2.98 5.93 -1.21
CA LEU A 27 4.28 6.02 -1.87
C LEU A 27 4.50 4.83 -2.81
N LEU A 28 4.22 3.61 -2.32
CA LEU A 28 4.33 2.39 -3.13
C LEU A 28 3.41 2.45 -4.36
N ALA A 29 2.16 2.90 -4.18
CA ALA A 29 1.20 3.04 -5.27
C ALA A 29 1.66 4.05 -6.33
N ILE A 30 2.19 5.22 -5.92
CA ILE A 30 2.72 6.24 -6.83
C ILE A 30 3.91 5.69 -7.62
N VAL A 31 4.87 5.06 -6.95
CA VAL A 31 6.07 4.52 -7.59
C VAL A 31 5.70 3.42 -8.58
N LEU A 32 4.85 2.47 -8.19
CA LEU A 32 4.39 1.40 -9.09
C LEU A 32 3.62 1.96 -10.29
N SER A 33 2.78 2.97 -10.08
CA SER A 33 2.05 3.62 -11.18
C SER A 33 3.01 4.33 -12.14
N GLY A 34 4.00 5.06 -11.62
CA GLY A 34 5.02 5.71 -12.44
C GLY A 34 5.83 4.71 -13.27
N ILE A 35 6.27 3.61 -12.66
CA ILE A 35 6.99 2.53 -13.36
C ILE A 35 6.09 1.89 -14.43
N LEU A 36 4.83 1.59 -14.11
CA LEU A 36 3.90 1.00 -15.06
C LEU A 36 3.66 1.93 -16.26
N LEU A 37 3.42 3.22 -16.02
CA LEU A 37 3.24 4.20 -17.10
C LEU A 37 4.48 4.32 -17.99
N PHE A 38 5.67 4.34 -17.39
CA PHE A 38 6.93 4.35 -18.13
C PHE A 38 7.10 3.10 -19.00
N LEU A 39 6.81 1.91 -18.45
CA LEU A 39 6.93 0.66 -19.20
C LEU A 39 5.87 0.52 -20.30
N ILE A 40 4.66 1.06 -20.09
CA ILE A 40 3.63 1.15 -21.14
C ILE A 40 4.13 2.05 -22.27
N TYR A 41 4.67 3.23 -21.95
CA TYR A 41 5.23 4.14 -22.93
C TYR A 41 6.32 3.48 -23.79
N VAL A 42 7.28 2.81 -23.16
CA VAL A 42 8.33 2.05 -23.86
C VAL A 42 7.72 0.93 -24.72
N SER A 43 6.76 0.18 -24.18
CA SER A 43 6.16 -0.95 -24.91
C SER A 43 5.31 -0.53 -26.12
N ILE A 44 4.81 0.71 -26.16
CA ILE A 44 4.13 1.26 -27.33
C ILE A 44 5.14 1.56 -28.45
N GLN A 45 6.36 1.97 -28.12
CA GLN A 45 7.40 2.30 -29.09
C GLN A 45 8.16 1.07 -29.60
N ASP A 46 8.55 0.19 -28.69
CA ASP A 46 9.48 -0.92 -28.97
C ASP A 46 8.76 -2.29 -29.06
N GLY A 47 7.44 -2.31 -28.91
CA GLY A 47 6.62 -3.53 -28.87
C GLY A 47 6.40 -4.06 -27.46
N LEU A 48 5.43 -4.99 -27.30
CA LEU A 48 5.01 -5.47 -25.99
C LEU A 48 6.16 -6.19 -25.27
N THR A 49 6.62 -5.61 -24.16
CA THR A 49 7.71 -6.21 -23.37
C THR A 49 7.17 -7.08 -22.22
N PRO A 50 7.78 -8.24 -21.94
CA PRO A 50 7.48 -9.03 -20.73
C PRO A 50 7.68 -8.25 -19.43
N LEU A 51 8.45 -7.16 -19.48
CA LEU A 51 8.74 -6.29 -18.35
C LEU A 51 7.48 -5.63 -17.76
N LEU A 52 6.41 -5.47 -18.55
CA LEU A 52 5.10 -5.03 -18.06
C LEU A 52 4.51 -5.96 -16.98
N ALA A 53 4.83 -7.26 -17.00
CA ALA A 53 4.30 -8.20 -16.01
C ALA A 53 4.79 -7.91 -14.59
N VAL A 54 5.97 -7.29 -14.43
CA VAL A 54 6.60 -7.01 -13.13
C VAL A 54 5.77 -6.03 -12.28
N PRO A 55 5.44 -4.80 -12.73
CA PRO A 55 4.60 -3.90 -11.96
C PRO A 55 3.20 -4.47 -11.70
N PHE A 56 2.63 -5.27 -12.61
CA PHE A 56 1.36 -5.95 -12.38
C PHE A 56 1.46 -6.97 -11.23
N ALA A 57 2.48 -7.83 -11.23
CA ALA A 57 2.69 -8.78 -10.14
C ALA A 57 2.92 -8.08 -8.80
N LEU A 58 3.76 -7.03 -8.78
CA LEU A 58 4.06 -6.26 -7.57
C LEU A 58 2.86 -5.44 -7.08
N SER A 59 1.90 -5.09 -7.95
CA SER A 59 0.69 -4.36 -7.56
C SER A 59 -0.16 -5.12 -6.53
N ALA A 60 -0.06 -6.46 -6.47
CA ALA A 60 -0.74 -7.28 -5.46
C ALA A 60 -0.32 -6.96 -4.02
N ILE A 61 0.83 -6.31 -3.82
CA ILE A 61 1.30 -5.83 -2.52
C ILE A 61 0.42 -4.68 -1.99
N ILE A 62 -0.14 -3.86 -2.88
CA ILE A 62 -0.99 -2.72 -2.51
C ILE A 62 -2.23 -3.16 -1.72
N PRO A 63 -3.12 -4.04 -2.20
CA PRO A 63 -4.30 -4.46 -1.45
C PRO A 63 -3.93 -5.18 -0.14
N LEU A 64 -2.82 -5.92 -0.09
CA LEU A 64 -2.31 -6.53 1.15
C LEU A 64 -1.96 -5.46 2.19
N ASN A 65 -1.20 -4.44 1.80
CA ASN A 65 -0.83 -3.35 2.70
C ASN A 65 -2.01 -2.46 3.09
N VAL A 66 -2.98 -2.25 2.17
CA VAL A 66 -4.25 -1.57 2.48
C VAL A 66 -5.05 -2.35 3.53
N LYS A 67 -5.12 -3.68 3.42
CA LYS A 67 -5.79 -4.52 4.42
C LYS A 67 -5.15 -4.36 5.79
N HIS A 68 -3.82 -4.36 5.87
CA HIS A 68 -3.09 -4.09 7.11
C HIS A 68 -3.33 -2.68 7.65
N MET A 69 -3.23 -1.64 6.81
CA MET A 69 -3.55 -0.26 7.18
C MET A 69 -4.96 -0.10 7.76
N ASN A 70 -5.94 -0.79 7.16
CA ASN A 70 -7.33 -0.77 7.60
C ASN A 70 -7.55 -1.44 8.96
N THR A 71 -6.67 -2.33 9.41
CA THR A 71 -6.76 -2.87 10.78
C THR A 71 -6.49 -1.81 11.83
N PHE A 72 -5.51 -0.93 11.60
CA PHE A 72 -5.28 0.23 12.47
C PHE A 72 -6.47 1.20 12.44
N LYS A 73 -7.01 1.49 11.24
CA LYS A 73 -8.16 2.37 11.09
C LYS A 73 -9.38 1.84 11.84
N LYS A 74 -9.69 0.54 11.72
CA LYS A 74 -10.82 -0.08 12.42
C LYS A 74 -10.69 0.02 13.95
N GLU A 75 -9.48 -0.19 14.47
CA GLU A 75 -9.24 -0.03 15.90
C GLU A 75 -9.38 1.44 16.34
N LEU A 76 -8.88 2.40 15.56
CA LEU A 76 -9.09 3.84 15.80
C LEU A 76 -10.58 4.20 15.82
N ASP A 77 -11.32 3.75 14.79
CA ASP A 77 -12.76 4.03 14.63
C ASP A 77 -13.58 3.39 15.77
N SER A 78 -13.12 2.30 16.40
CA SER A 78 -13.81 1.68 17.54
C SER A 78 -13.63 2.41 18.87
N ARG A 79 -12.70 3.37 18.94
CA ARG A 79 -12.38 4.15 20.15
C ARG A 79 -12.96 5.56 20.14
N LEU A 80 -13.56 5.96 19.02
CA LEU A 80 -14.24 7.24 18.80
C LEU A 80 -15.75 7.00 18.81
#